data_AF-M0B9Q1-F1
#
_entry.id   AF-M0B9Q1-F1
#
_cell.length_a   1.000
_cell.length_b   1.000
_cell.length_c   1.000
_cell.angle_alpha   90.00
_cell.angle_beta   90.00
_cell.angle_gamma   90.00
#
_symmetry.space_group_name_H-M   'P 1'
#
loop_
_entity.id
_entity.type
_entity.pdbx_description
1 polymer ?
#
loop_
_entity_poly.entity_id
_entity_poly.type
_entity_poly.pdbx_seq_one_letter_code
_entity_poly.pdbx_strand_id
1 'polypeptide(L)'
;MYEKRIGSPQRDPFDALVDGLAAADRYDFVLGIIPIAFAVALVVATVTNAPVTQPLAVAALVGIVAIVDACYRNPPIDQGST
;
A
#
# COMPACT_ATOMS: atom_id res chain seq x y z
N MET A 1 -9.01 13.31 -46.40
CA MET A 1 -9.00 13.83 -45.01
C MET A 1 -8.28 12.80 -44.15
N TYR A 2 -6.97 12.97 -43.93
CA TYR A 2 -6.20 12.11 -43.02
C TYR A 2 -6.31 12.72 -41.62
N GLU A 3 -7.20 12.18 -40.78
CA GLU A 3 -7.19 12.49 -39.35
C GLU A 3 -6.09 11.68 -38.69
N LYS A 4 -4.93 12.32 -38.54
CA LYS A 4 -3.88 11.88 -37.61
C LYS A 4 -4.42 12.17 -36.20
N ARG A 5 -5.03 11.19 -35.54
CA ARG A 5 -5.34 11.31 -34.10
C ARG A 5 -4.03 11.31 -33.33
N ILE A 6 -3.58 12.54 -33.07
CA ILE A 6 -2.44 12.88 -32.23
C ILE A 6 -2.70 12.36 -30.82
N GLY A 7 -1.74 11.58 -30.31
CA GLY A 7 -1.42 11.45 -28.89
C GLY A 7 -2.50 10.84 -28.01
N SER A 8 -2.36 9.56 -27.66
CA SER A 8 -2.75 9.15 -26.32
C SER A 8 -2.04 10.11 -25.35
N PRO A 9 -2.76 10.79 -24.43
CA PRO A 9 -2.08 11.58 -23.41
C PRO A 9 -1.23 10.58 -22.64
N GLN A 10 0.09 10.65 -22.85
CA GLN A 10 1.04 9.89 -22.06
C GLN A 10 0.98 10.51 -20.67
N ARG A 11 0.00 10.06 -19.88
CA ARG A 11 -0.23 10.51 -18.52
C ARG A 11 1.09 10.30 -17.78
N ASP A 12 1.60 11.36 -17.19
CA ASP A 12 2.87 11.29 -16.49
C ASP A 12 2.75 10.20 -15.40
N PRO A 13 3.73 9.28 -15.29
CA PRO A 13 3.67 8.23 -14.27
C PRO A 13 3.57 8.79 -12.85
N PHE A 14 4.13 9.99 -12.59
CA PHE A 14 3.98 10.68 -11.32
C PHE A 14 2.57 11.24 -11.13
N ASP A 15 1.96 11.82 -12.15
CA ASP A 15 0.56 12.29 -12.07
C ASP A 15 -0.38 11.12 -11.75
N ALA A 16 -0.17 9.97 -12.39
CA ALA A 16 -0.95 8.76 -12.10
C ALA A 16 -0.75 8.24 -10.66
N LEU A 17 0.46 8.34 -10.12
CA LEU A 17 0.75 7.98 -8.73
C LEU A 17 0.08 8.95 -7.73
N VAL A 18 0.19 10.24 -8.00
CA VAL A 18 -0.41 11.30 -7.17
C VAL A 18 -1.93 11.16 -7.16
N ASP A 19 -2.54 10.92 -8.32
CA ASP A 19 -3.99 10.68 -8.42
C ASP A 19 -4.40 9.41 -7.64
N GLY A 20 -3.62 8.34 -7.73
CA GLY A 20 -3.86 7.12 -6.95
C GLY A 20 -3.75 7.35 -5.44
N LEU A 21 -2.79 8.16 -5.00
CA LEU A 21 -2.61 8.53 -3.59
C LEU A 21 -3.70 9.49 -3.11
N ALA A 22 -4.18 10.39 -3.98
CA ALA A 22 -5.27 11.29 -3.69
C ALA A 22 -6.62 10.57 -3.59
N ALA A 23 -6.80 9.48 -4.33
CA ALA A 23 -7.97 8.61 -4.27
C ALA A 23 -7.87 7.55 -3.15
N ALA A 24 -6.73 7.43 -2.48
CA ALA A 24 -6.51 6.41 -1.46
C ALA A 24 -7.37 6.68 -0.21
N ASP A 25 -8.12 5.66 0.20
CA ASP A 25 -8.93 5.72 1.40
C ASP A 25 -8.14 5.27 2.64
N ARG A 26 -8.70 5.49 3.83
CA ARG A 26 -8.13 5.05 5.12
C ARG A 26 -7.66 3.58 5.07
N TYR A 27 -8.42 2.72 4.40
CA TYR A 27 -8.11 1.29 4.30
C TYR A 27 -6.89 1.00 3.42
N ASP A 28 -6.68 1.78 2.35
CA ASP A 28 -5.50 1.64 1.49
C ASP A 28 -4.22 2.02 2.25
N PHE A 29 -4.29 3.04 3.11
CA PHE A 29 -3.18 3.39 4.00
C PHE A 29 -2.89 2.29 5.02
N VAL A 30 -3.93 1.71 5.65
CA VAL A 30 -3.73 0.60 6.60
C VAL A 30 -3.16 -0.63 5.90
N LEU A 31 -3.60 -0.93 4.68
CA LEU A 31 -3.06 -2.02 3.89
C LEU A 31 -1.61 -1.76 3.47
N GLY A 32 -1.28 -0.50 3.16
CA GLY A 32 0.08 -0.04 2.84
C GLY A 32 1.09 -0.23 3.99
N ILE A 33 0.63 -0.26 5.25
CA ILE A 33 1.50 -0.52 6.41
C ILE A 33 2.19 -1.89 6.30
N ILE A 34 1.50 -2.90 5.76
CA ILE A 34 2.01 -4.27 5.68
C ILE A 34 3.28 -4.34 4.82
N PRO A 35 3.28 -4.01 3.51
CA PRO A 35 4.50 -4.04 2.70
C PRO A 35 5.59 -3.10 3.24
N ILE A 36 5.23 -1.95 3.82
CA ILE A 36 6.19 -1.04 4.44
C ILE A 36 6.89 -1.70 5.64
N ALA A 37 6.16 -2.39 6.52
CA ALA A 37 6.72 -3.09 7.67
C ALA A 37 7.72 -4.18 7.24
N PHE A 38 7.40 -4.93 6.18
CA PHE A 38 8.31 -5.93 5.61
C PHE A 38 9.55 -5.28 4.98
N ALA A 39 9.41 -4.18 4.24
CA ALA A 39 10.54 -3.44 3.69
C ALA A 39 11.47 -2.91 4.80
N VAL A 40 10.90 -2.34 5.87
CA VAL A 40 11.64 -1.88 7.05
C VAL A 40 12.36 -3.05 7.74
N ALA A 41 11.69 -4.19 7.91
CA ALA A 41 12.30 -5.39 8.48
C ALA A 41 13.51 -5.88 7.68
N LEU A 42 13.44 -5.85 6.35
CA LEU A 42 14.57 -6.19 5.49
C LEU A 42 15.72 -5.19 5.64
N VAL A 43 15.43 -3.89 5.68
CA VAL A 43 16.45 -2.85 5.94
C VAL A 43 17.10 -3.07 7.31
N VAL A 44 16.32 -3.39 8.35
CA VAL A 44 16.85 -3.68 9.68
C VAL A 44 17.75 -4.91 9.64
N ALA A 45 17.33 -6.00 8.99
CA ALA A 45 18.12 -7.21 8.84
C ALA A 45 19.47 -6.93 8.16
N THR A 46 19.47 -6.12 7.10
CA THR A 46 20.70 -5.80 6.35
C THR A 46 21.64 -4.91 7.13
N VAL A 47 21.16 -3.86 7.80
CA VAL A 47 22.03 -2.94 8.56
C VAL A 47 22.58 -3.56 9.84
N THR A 48 21.84 -4.49 10.46
CA THR A 48 22.27 -5.18 11.68
C THR A 48 23.00 -6.50 11.41
N ASN A 49 23.00 -6.96 10.15
CA ASN A 49 23.50 -8.27 9.74
C ASN A 49 22.88 -9.44 10.53
N ALA A 50 21.64 -9.24 10.99
CA ALA A 50 20.88 -10.21 11.77
C ALA A 50 20.22 -11.26 10.88
N PRO A 51 19.90 -12.46 11.40
CA PRO A 51 19.12 -13.44 10.66
C PRO A 51 17.75 -12.86 10.30
N VAL A 52 17.39 -12.92 9.01
CA VAL A 52 16.20 -12.27 8.44
C VAL A 52 14.88 -12.77 9.07
N THR A 53 14.89 -13.98 9.63
CA THR A 53 13.72 -14.61 10.27
C THR A 53 13.15 -13.79 11.42
N GLN A 54 14.00 -13.19 12.27
CA GLN A 54 13.55 -12.40 13.42
C GLN A 54 12.80 -11.11 13.02
N PRO A 55 13.38 -10.21 12.19
CA PRO A 55 12.69 -8.98 11.80
C PRO A 55 11.47 -9.27 10.91
N LEU A 56 11.50 -10.31 10.07
CA LEU A 56 10.31 -10.73 9.31
C LEU A 56 9.17 -11.20 10.23
N ALA A 57 9.47 -11.92 11.31
CA ALA A 57 8.46 -12.32 12.28
C ALA A 57 7.81 -11.10 12.96
N VAL A 58 8.59 -10.07 13.29
CA VAL A 58 8.07 -8.81 13.83
C VAL A 58 7.18 -8.10 12.80
N ALA A 59 7.60 -8.02 11.53
CA ALA A 59 6.77 -7.44 10.47
C ALA A 59 5.45 -8.19 10.27
N ALA A 60 5.47 -9.52 10.36
CA ALA A 60 4.28 -10.35 10.28
C ALA A 60 3.28 -10.03 11.41
N LEU A 61 3.77 -9.83 12.65
CA LEU A 61 2.92 -9.43 13.77
C LEU A 61 2.27 -8.07 13.54
N VAL A 62 3.01 -7.10 12.99
CA VAL A 62 2.46 -5.79 12.61
C VAL A 62 1.37 -5.96 11.54
N GLY A 63 1.60 -6.82 10.55
CA GLY A 63 0.60 -7.13 9.52
C GLY A 63 -0.68 -7.73 10.10
N ILE A 64 -0.58 -8.63 11.07
CA ILE A 64 -1.74 -9.19 11.77
C ILE A 64 -2.53 -8.08 12.48
N VAL A 65 -1.85 -7.18 13.21
CA VAL A 65 -2.50 -6.07 13.89
C VAL A 65 -3.23 -5.15 12.89
N ALA A 66 -2.62 -4.85 11.75
CA ALA A 66 -3.24 -4.05 10.70
C ALA A 66 -4.50 -4.73 10.12
N ILE A 67 -4.45 -6.05 9.87
CA ILE A 67 -5.61 -6.82 9.41
C ILE A 67 -6.71 -6.84 10.47
N VAL A 68 -6.36 -7.04 11.73
CA VAL A 68 -7.33 -7.04 12.84
C VAL A 68 -8.03 -5.68 12.95
N ASP A 69 -7.27 -4.59 12.86
CA ASP A 69 -7.85 -3.25 12.90
C ASP A 69 -8.78 -2.99 11.71
N ALA A 70 -8.30 -3.21 10.48
CA ALA A 70 -9.03 -2.91 9.26
C ALA A 70 -10.26 -3.80 9.06
N CYS A 71 -10.17 -5.10 9.37
CA CYS A 71 -11.21 -6.07 9.05
C CYS A 71 -12.18 -6.34 10.21
N TYR A 72 -11.75 -6.19 11.46
CA TYR A 72 -12.55 -6.60 12.62
C TYR A 72 -12.90 -5.44 13.56
N ARG A 73 -11.96 -4.53 13.83
CA ARG A 73 -12.21 -3.40 14.74
C ARG A 73 -12.93 -2.24 14.07
N ASN A 74 -12.53 -1.91 12.85
CA ASN A 74 -13.08 -0.82 12.08
C ASN A 74 -13.41 -1.29 10.65
N PRO A 75 -14.30 -2.30 10.48
CA PRO A 75 -14.62 -2.85 9.18
C PRO A 75 -15.15 -1.76 8.23
N PRO A 76 -14.90 -1.87 6.91
CA PRO A 76 -15.51 -0.98 5.94
C PRO A 76 -17.03 -1.11 6.05
N ILE A 77 -17.64 -0.02 6.48
CA ILE A 77 -19.09 0.15 6.43
C ILE A 77 -19.43 0.49 4.99
N ASP A 78 -20.23 -0.35 4.35
CA ASP A 78 -20.76 -0.08 3.02
C ASP A 78 -21.57 1.22 3.08
N GLN A 79 -21.05 2.28 2.45
CA GLN A 79 -21.71 3.59 2.40
C GLN A 79 -22.67 3.71 1.20
N GLY A 80 -22.97 2.62 0.49
CA GLY A 80 -23.68 2.65 -0.78
C GLY A 80 -24.69 1.51 -0.97
N SER A 81 -25.66 1.38 -0.07
CA SER A 81 -26.86 0.57 -0.27
C SER A 81 -28.10 1.29 0.30
N THR A 82 -28.51 2.38 -0.34
CA THR A 82 -29.87 2.94 -0.22
C THR A 82 -30.27 3.57 -1.54
#